data_AF-A0A932Q2F0-F1
#
_entry.id   AF-A0A932Q2F0-F1
#
_cell.length_a   1.000
_cell.length_b   1.000
_cell.length_c   1.000
_cell.angle_alpha   90.00
_cell.angle_beta   90.00
_cell.angle_gamma   90.00
#
_symmetry.space_group_name_H-M   'P 1'
#
loop_
_entity.id
_entity.type
_entity.pdbx_description
1 polymer ?
#
loop_
_entity_poly.entity_id
_entity_poly.type
_entity_poly.pdbx_seq_one_letter_code
_entity_poly.pdbx_strand_id
1 'polypeptide(L)'
;YFHDIGKMKKSSYFIENQPIGEDRHGALSPSMSALIIASHVKDGMDLAKEHKLPQRIIDIIPQHQGTKLISYFYNKAKEQHRRCVEGEASAALPTEGATRVPMTDERHFRYPGPKPQTREAGIILLADTTEAATRALKDRSPARLEEVVRNMINKNFIDGQLDECELTLKDLHTIANSFVRILMGIYHQRIEYPPDESEKNRKSEPEGNGDKYLQSKPIGQGSLHEPSKEPPTNIRRLGPHRP
;
A
#
# COMPACT_ATOMS: atom_id res chain seq x y z
N TYR A 1 4.80 6.40 -0.01
CA TYR A 1 4.94 6.66 1.45
C TYR A 1 3.97 7.74 1.89
N PHE A 2 4.29 9.03 1.79
CA PHE A 2 3.47 10.10 2.37
C PHE A 2 2.25 10.55 1.55
N HIS A 3 2.09 10.06 0.31
CA HIS A 3 1.00 10.49 -0.58
C HIS A 3 -0.39 10.28 0.05
N ASP A 4 -0.54 9.19 0.80
CA ASP A 4 -1.76 8.75 1.46
C ASP A 4 -1.90 9.18 2.94
N ILE A 5 -0.97 9.96 3.49
CA ILE A 5 -0.88 10.21 4.96
C ILE A 5 -2.19 10.73 5.58
N GLY A 6 -2.97 11.52 4.83
CA GLY A 6 -4.25 12.05 5.31
C GLY A 6 -5.33 11.00 5.60
N LYS A 7 -5.21 9.78 5.05
CA LYS A 7 -6.10 8.65 5.37
C LYS A 7 -6.09 8.34 6.87
N MET A 8 -4.99 8.62 7.58
CA MET A 8 -4.86 8.40 9.03
C MET A 8 -5.96 9.08 9.85
N LYS A 9 -6.45 10.27 9.46
CA LYS A 9 -7.50 10.98 10.23
C LYS A 9 -8.87 10.27 10.21
N LYS A 10 -9.10 9.39 9.23
CA LYS A 10 -10.39 8.72 8.98
C LYS A 10 -10.18 7.26 8.52
N SER A 11 -9.20 6.57 9.10
CA SER A 11 -8.68 5.28 8.59
C SER A 11 -9.75 4.24 8.25
N SER A 12 -10.76 4.10 9.12
CA SER A 12 -11.89 3.16 8.94
C SER A 12 -12.77 3.40 7.70
N TYR A 13 -12.61 4.52 6.98
CA TYR A 13 -13.30 4.77 5.71
C TYR A 13 -12.54 4.26 4.48
N PHE A 14 -11.30 3.80 4.65
CA PHE A 14 -10.47 3.30 3.54
C PHE A 14 -10.38 1.77 3.61
N ILE A 15 -10.72 1.10 2.51
CA ILE A 15 -10.97 -0.35 2.44
C ILE A 15 -9.75 -1.19 2.86
N GLU A 16 -8.53 -0.68 2.64
CA GLU A 16 -7.28 -1.28 3.07
C GLU A 16 -7.07 -1.31 4.59
N ASN A 17 -7.89 -0.58 5.36
CA ASN A 17 -7.88 -0.56 6.83
C ASN A 17 -9.18 -1.12 7.46
N GLN A 18 -10.15 -1.56 6.66
CA GLN A 18 -11.45 -2.03 7.16
C GLN A 18 -11.39 -3.51 7.60
N PRO A 19 -11.92 -3.84 8.80
CA PRO A 19 -12.20 -5.23 9.16
C PRO A 19 -13.14 -5.91 8.15
N ILE A 20 -12.97 -7.22 7.96
CA ILE A 20 -13.81 -8.00 7.04
C ILE A 20 -15.27 -7.93 7.52
N GLY A 21 -16.14 -7.32 6.71
CA GLY A 21 -17.57 -7.17 6.97
C GLY A 21 -18.01 -5.79 7.47
N GLU A 22 -17.10 -4.84 7.72
CA GLU A 22 -17.45 -3.46 8.10
C GLU A 22 -17.56 -2.54 6.86
N ASP A 23 -18.75 -2.01 6.56
CA ASP A 23 -18.95 -0.99 5.52
C ASP A 23 -19.34 0.37 6.13
N ARG A 24 -18.35 1.26 6.27
CA ARG A 24 -18.55 2.66 6.73
C ARG A 24 -19.23 3.57 5.70
N HIS A 25 -19.34 3.14 4.44
CA HIS A 25 -19.98 3.88 3.36
C HIS A 25 -21.40 3.41 3.03
N GLY A 26 -21.85 2.29 3.62
CA GLY A 26 -23.18 1.73 3.42
C GLY A 26 -24.31 2.68 3.86
N ALA A 27 -24.13 3.33 5.01
CA ALA A 27 -25.08 4.29 5.58
C ALA A 27 -24.94 5.73 5.04
N LEU A 28 -24.03 5.99 4.09
CA LEU A 28 -23.76 7.32 3.56
C LEU A 28 -24.29 7.50 2.14
N SER A 29 -24.69 8.74 1.81
CA SER A 29 -24.90 9.11 0.41
C SER A 29 -23.58 8.99 -0.38
N PRO A 30 -23.63 8.73 -1.70
CA PRO A 30 -22.40 8.60 -2.48
C PRO A 30 -21.60 9.91 -2.53
N SER A 31 -22.26 11.07 -2.54
CA SER A 31 -21.58 12.38 -2.49
C SER A 31 -20.87 12.62 -1.16
N MET A 32 -21.47 12.25 -0.03
CA MET A 32 -20.79 12.31 1.28
C MET A 32 -19.62 11.32 1.36
N SER A 33 -19.77 10.15 0.75
CA SER A 33 -18.70 9.16 0.64
C SER A 33 -17.53 9.67 -0.21
N ALA A 34 -17.81 10.25 -1.38
CA ALA A 34 -16.82 10.87 -2.24
C ALA A 34 -16.10 12.05 -1.54
N LEU A 35 -16.83 12.87 -0.77
CA LEU A 35 -16.25 13.95 0.03
C LEU A 35 -15.30 13.44 1.13
N ILE A 36 -15.67 12.35 1.83
CA ILE A 36 -14.78 11.71 2.83
C ILE A 36 -13.52 11.17 2.15
N ILE A 37 -13.66 10.44 1.04
CA ILE A 37 -12.50 9.95 0.28
C ILE A 37 -11.63 11.11 -0.21
N ALA A 38 -12.21 12.14 -0.84
CA ALA A 38 -11.47 13.32 -1.31
C ALA A 38 -10.75 14.08 -0.18
N SER A 39 -11.30 14.06 1.05
CA SER A 39 -10.72 14.80 2.17
C SER A 39 -9.32 14.32 2.59
N HIS A 40 -8.90 13.09 2.26
CA HIS A 40 -7.55 12.60 2.57
C HIS A 40 -6.45 13.46 1.94
N VAL A 41 -6.71 14.08 0.77
CA VAL A 41 -5.75 14.98 0.12
C VAL A 41 -5.48 16.20 1.01
N LYS A 42 -6.53 16.92 1.41
CA LYS A 42 -6.39 18.08 2.30
C LYS A 42 -5.85 17.66 3.66
N ASP A 43 -6.41 16.62 4.26
CA ASP A 43 -5.99 16.12 5.57
C ASP A 43 -4.51 15.70 5.57
N GLY A 44 -4.00 15.19 4.46
CA GLY A 44 -2.59 14.84 4.27
C GLY A 44 -1.69 16.04 4.04
N MET A 45 -2.12 17.03 3.25
CA MET A 45 -1.38 18.28 3.07
C MET A 45 -1.23 19.05 4.38
N ASP A 46 -2.28 19.06 5.22
CA ASP A 46 -2.26 19.73 6.51
C ASP A 46 -1.27 19.03 7.48
N LEU A 47 -1.35 17.69 7.60
CA LEU A 47 -0.39 16.90 8.41
C LEU A 47 1.06 17.03 7.91
N ALA A 48 1.26 17.03 6.59
CA ALA A 48 2.61 17.15 6.01
C ALA A 48 3.24 18.52 6.27
N LYS A 49 2.44 19.60 6.33
CA LYS A 49 2.89 20.94 6.74
C LYS A 49 3.17 21.01 8.23
N GLU A 50 2.30 20.44 9.06
CA GLU A 50 2.45 20.38 10.53
C GLU A 50 3.76 19.69 10.92
N HIS A 51 4.05 18.54 10.31
CA HIS A 51 5.30 17.79 10.49
C HIS A 51 6.48 18.32 9.64
N LYS A 52 6.33 19.46 8.98
CA LYS A 52 7.39 20.17 8.22
C LYS A 52 8.09 19.30 7.17
N LEU A 53 7.33 18.44 6.48
CA LEU A 53 7.86 17.65 5.37
C LEU A 53 8.35 18.56 4.23
N PRO A 54 9.36 18.16 3.44
CA PRO A 54 9.84 18.98 2.33
C PRO A 54 8.73 19.31 1.33
N GLN A 55 8.73 20.52 0.76
CA GLN A 55 7.65 20.99 -0.12
C GLN A 55 7.34 20.01 -1.26
N ARG A 56 8.37 19.44 -1.91
CA ARG A 56 8.22 18.40 -2.95
C ARG A 56 7.39 17.17 -2.53
N ILE A 57 7.34 16.85 -1.24
CA ILE A 57 6.49 15.78 -0.70
C ILE A 57 5.06 16.28 -0.48
N ILE A 58 4.89 17.50 0.03
CA ILE A 58 3.58 18.15 0.19
C ILE A 58 2.88 18.31 -1.17
N ASP A 59 3.63 18.66 -2.22
CA ASP A 59 3.13 18.86 -3.59
C ASP A 59 2.60 17.56 -4.23
N ILE A 60 3.17 16.40 -3.87
CA ILE A 60 2.74 15.08 -4.39
C ILE A 60 1.40 14.65 -3.79
N ILE A 61 1.04 15.10 -2.58
CA ILE A 61 -0.19 14.69 -1.89
C ILE A 61 -1.46 15.03 -2.70
N PRO A 62 -1.68 16.24 -3.25
CA PRO A 62 -2.80 16.47 -4.17
C PRO A 62 -2.58 15.84 -5.54
N GLN A 63 -1.35 15.88 -6.06
CA GLN A 63 -1.07 15.47 -7.44
C GLN A 63 -1.18 13.97 -7.70
N HIS A 64 -1.00 13.10 -6.68
CA HIS A 64 -1.12 11.65 -6.88
C HIS A 64 -2.55 11.21 -7.25
N GLN A 65 -3.57 11.93 -6.77
CA GLN A 65 -4.93 11.73 -7.23
C GLN A 65 -5.28 12.58 -8.46
N GLY A 66 -4.69 13.78 -8.59
CA GLY A 66 -4.96 14.66 -9.73
C GLY A 66 -6.41 15.14 -9.72
N THR A 67 -7.07 15.08 -10.88
CA THR A 67 -8.50 15.41 -11.04
C THR A 67 -9.35 14.17 -11.38
N LYS A 68 -8.85 12.98 -11.02
CA LYS A 68 -9.52 11.69 -11.27
C LYS A 68 -10.94 11.66 -10.69
N LEU A 69 -11.81 10.92 -11.36
CA LEU A 69 -13.17 10.65 -10.91
C LEU A 69 -13.18 9.50 -9.88
N ILE A 70 -13.82 9.73 -8.72
CA ILE A 70 -14.13 8.75 -7.67
C ILE A 70 -15.30 7.87 -8.16
N SER A 71 -14.98 7.06 -9.17
CA SER A 71 -15.93 6.43 -10.10
C SER A 71 -16.92 5.48 -9.43
N TYR A 72 -16.53 4.78 -8.36
CA TYR A 72 -17.45 3.91 -7.61
C TYR A 72 -18.64 4.69 -7.03
N PHE A 73 -18.38 5.80 -6.33
CA PHE A 73 -19.46 6.59 -5.74
C PHE A 73 -20.24 7.41 -6.77
N TYR A 74 -19.60 7.89 -7.83
CA TYR A 74 -20.29 8.49 -8.98
C TYR A 74 -21.27 7.51 -9.65
N ASN A 75 -20.84 6.27 -9.90
CA ASN A 75 -21.70 5.24 -10.48
C ASN A 75 -22.81 4.82 -9.50
N LYS A 76 -22.54 4.72 -8.19
CA LYS A 76 -23.55 4.50 -7.15
C LYS A 76 -24.61 5.62 -7.14
N ALA A 77 -24.20 6.88 -7.35
CA ALA A 77 -25.12 8.02 -7.46
C ALA A 77 -25.97 7.99 -8.74
N LYS A 78 -25.36 7.67 -9.89
CA LYS A 78 -26.08 7.52 -11.17
C LYS A 78 -27.12 6.41 -11.11
N GLU A 79 -26.79 5.27 -10.50
CA GLU A 79 -27.71 4.15 -10.35
C GLU A 79 -28.85 4.47 -9.37
N GLN A 80 -28.55 5.13 -8.24
CA GLN A 80 -29.59 5.63 -7.32
C GLN A 80 -30.52 6.62 -8.04
N HIS A 81 -29.98 7.56 -8.81
CA HIS A 81 -30.78 8.51 -9.58
C HIS A 81 -31.66 7.81 -10.64
N ARG A 82 -31.10 6.86 -11.39
CA ARG A 82 -31.82 6.04 -12.39
C ARG A 82 -33.05 5.37 -11.78
N ARG A 83 -32.86 4.63 -10.68
CA ARG A 83 -33.95 3.90 -9.99
C ARG A 83 -35.00 4.83 -9.34
N CYS A 84 -34.64 6.06 -9.01
CA CYS A 84 -35.62 7.08 -8.58
C CYS A 84 -36.48 7.59 -9.75
N VAL A 85 -35.88 7.79 -10.92
CA VAL A 85 -36.59 8.25 -12.14
C VAL A 85 -37.50 7.16 -12.69
N GLU A 86 -37.10 5.90 -12.60
CA GLU A 86 -37.88 4.72 -13.03
C GLU A 86 -38.96 4.29 -12.02
N GLY A 87 -39.04 4.93 -10.84
CA GLY A 87 -40.04 4.62 -9.80
C GLY A 87 -39.78 3.36 -8.98
N GLU A 88 -38.65 2.68 -9.19
CA GLU A 88 -38.29 1.43 -8.48
C GLU A 88 -37.86 1.61 -7.02
N ALA A 89 -37.77 2.85 -6.53
CA ALA A 89 -37.17 3.15 -5.23
C ALA A 89 -38.02 4.13 -4.42
N SER A 90 -38.45 3.70 -3.24
CA SER A 90 -38.85 4.56 -2.11
C SER A 90 -37.64 5.25 -1.46
N ALA A 91 -36.66 5.65 -2.27
CA ALA A 91 -35.47 6.35 -1.80
C ALA A 91 -35.89 7.66 -1.13
N ALA A 92 -35.47 7.86 0.11
CA ALA A 92 -35.82 9.04 0.88
C ALA A 92 -35.41 10.30 0.10
N LEU A 93 -36.41 11.09 -0.31
CA LEU A 93 -36.19 12.42 -0.87
C LEU A 93 -35.32 13.21 0.11
N PRO A 94 -34.28 13.92 -0.36
CA PRO A 94 -33.48 14.76 0.52
C PRO A 94 -34.40 15.78 1.18
N THR A 95 -34.31 15.89 2.51
CA THR A 95 -35.21 16.68 3.35
C THR A 95 -35.32 18.12 2.85
N GLU A 96 -36.51 18.70 2.97
CA GLU A 96 -36.84 20.01 2.42
C GLU A 96 -35.81 21.08 2.82
N GLY A 97 -35.38 21.89 1.84
CA GLY A 97 -34.32 22.88 1.99
C GLY A 97 -32.96 22.48 1.38
N ALA A 98 -32.74 21.20 1.06
CA ALA A 98 -31.56 20.80 0.29
C ALA A 98 -31.60 21.34 -1.15
N THR A 99 -30.62 22.17 -1.53
CA THR A 99 -30.46 22.68 -2.90
C THR A 99 -30.48 21.53 -3.91
N ARG A 100 -31.26 21.67 -4.99
CA ARG A 100 -31.42 20.67 -6.07
C ARG A 100 -30.18 20.57 -6.98
N VAL A 101 -29.02 20.31 -6.39
CA VAL A 101 -27.81 19.91 -7.10
C VAL A 101 -28.09 18.54 -7.73
N PRO A 102 -27.91 18.35 -9.06
CA PRO A 102 -28.10 17.05 -9.67
C PRO A 102 -27.10 16.05 -9.09
N MET A 103 -27.61 14.92 -8.58
CA MET A 103 -26.81 13.85 -7.95
C MET A 103 -25.74 13.23 -8.87
N THR A 104 -25.75 13.59 -10.15
CA THR A 104 -24.95 13.02 -11.25
C THR A 104 -23.90 13.99 -11.82
N ASP A 105 -23.67 15.15 -11.19
CA ASP A 105 -22.61 16.09 -11.59
C ASP A 105 -21.22 15.63 -11.11
N GLU A 106 -20.35 15.25 -12.05
CA GLU A 106 -18.98 14.76 -11.81
C GLU A 106 -18.13 15.69 -10.95
N ARG A 107 -18.41 16.99 -10.89
CA ARG A 107 -17.64 17.96 -10.09
C ARG A 107 -17.69 17.65 -8.59
N HIS A 108 -18.73 16.95 -8.12
CA HIS A 108 -18.87 16.49 -6.73
C HIS A 108 -18.18 15.15 -6.46
N PHE A 109 -17.62 14.51 -7.50
CA PHE A 109 -16.99 13.20 -7.45
C PHE A 109 -15.56 13.21 -7.99
N ARG A 110 -15.02 14.33 -8.47
CA ARG A 110 -13.62 14.45 -8.88
C ARG A 110 -12.76 15.00 -7.74
N TYR A 111 -11.50 14.55 -7.68
CA TYR A 111 -10.51 15.16 -6.79
C TYR A 111 -10.23 16.62 -7.23
N PRO A 112 -9.89 17.52 -6.28
CA PRO A 112 -9.75 18.96 -6.57
C PRO A 112 -8.48 19.33 -7.36
N GLY A 113 -7.57 18.38 -7.59
CA GLY A 113 -6.29 18.65 -8.24
C GLY A 113 -5.28 19.42 -7.37
N PRO A 114 -4.26 20.03 -7.99
CA PRO A 114 -4.00 20.05 -9.45
C PRO A 114 -3.64 18.66 -10.00
N LYS A 115 -3.61 18.51 -11.33
CA LYS A 115 -2.98 17.34 -11.96
C LYS A 115 -1.49 17.28 -11.59
N PRO A 116 -0.80 16.14 -11.76
CA PRO A 116 0.66 16.10 -11.85
C PRO A 116 1.27 17.29 -12.59
N GLN A 117 2.12 18.05 -11.90
CA GLN A 117 2.91 19.17 -12.44
C GLN A 117 4.36 18.77 -12.76
N THR A 118 4.74 17.52 -12.42
CA THR A 118 6.10 16.99 -12.55
C THR A 118 6.07 15.54 -13.02
N ARG A 119 7.16 15.10 -13.65
CA ARG A 119 7.31 13.73 -14.17
C ARG A 119 7.25 12.71 -13.02
N GLU A 120 7.81 13.07 -11.88
CA GLU A 120 7.76 12.32 -10.63
C GLU A 120 6.33 12.17 -10.10
N ALA A 121 5.55 13.26 -10.05
CA ALA A 121 4.15 13.19 -9.62
C ALA A 121 3.30 12.34 -10.59
N GLY A 122 3.55 12.42 -11.89
CA GLY A 122 2.90 11.59 -12.90
C GLY A 122 3.23 10.10 -12.70
N ILE A 123 4.50 9.76 -12.44
CA ILE A 123 4.93 8.40 -12.12
C ILE A 123 4.25 7.90 -10.83
N ILE A 124 4.10 8.74 -9.80
CA ILE A 124 3.41 8.36 -8.55
C ILE A 124 1.91 8.11 -8.80
N LEU A 125 1.22 8.97 -9.55
CA LEU A 125 -0.19 8.78 -9.93
C LEU A 125 -0.41 7.49 -10.74
N LEU A 126 0.51 7.17 -11.65
CA LEU A 126 0.48 5.94 -12.43
C LEU A 126 0.80 4.71 -11.57
N ALA A 127 1.74 4.82 -10.62
CA ALA A 127 2.10 3.73 -9.72
C ALA A 127 0.95 3.37 -8.77
N ASP A 128 0.33 4.37 -8.13
CA ASP A 128 -0.80 4.23 -7.21
C ASP A 128 -1.98 3.51 -7.87
N THR A 129 -2.40 4.00 -9.03
CA THR A 129 -3.52 3.40 -9.79
C THR A 129 -3.21 2.01 -10.33
N THR A 130 -1.94 1.72 -10.66
CA THR A 130 -1.51 0.39 -11.13
C THR A 130 -1.39 -0.63 -9.99
N GLU A 131 -0.86 -0.22 -8.84
CA GLU A 131 -0.71 -1.11 -7.68
C GLU A 131 -2.09 -1.49 -7.13
N ALA A 132 -2.98 -0.53 -6.92
CA ALA A 132 -4.35 -0.80 -6.48
C ALA A 132 -5.11 -1.74 -7.44
N ALA A 133 -4.96 -1.55 -8.75
CA ALA A 133 -5.58 -2.41 -9.76
C ALA A 133 -5.00 -3.84 -9.79
N THR A 134 -3.68 -4.00 -9.60
CA THR A 134 -3.02 -5.32 -9.64
C THR A 134 -3.10 -6.10 -8.33
N ARG A 135 -3.19 -5.40 -7.19
CA ARG A 135 -3.49 -5.98 -5.88
C ARG A 135 -4.83 -6.74 -5.91
N ALA A 136 -5.85 -6.15 -6.53
CA ALA A 136 -7.19 -6.70 -6.66
C ALA A 136 -7.35 -7.89 -7.65
N LEU A 137 -6.30 -8.27 -8.38
CA LEU A 137 -6.37 -9.37 -9.35
C LEU A 137 -6.40 -10.76 -8.67
N LYS A 138 -7.17 -11.68 -9.27
CA LYS A 138 -7.17 -13.11 -8.92
C LYS A 138 -6.03 -13.84 -9.64
N ASP A 139 -6.02 -13.80 -10.97
CA ASP A 139 -4.86 -14.20 -11.77
C ASP A 139 -3.86 -13.04 -11.87
N ARG A 140 -2.59 -13.32 -11.57
CA ARG A 140 -1.48 -12.37 -11.67
C ARG A 140 -0.44 -12.79 -12.71
N SER A 141 -0.80 -13.65 -13.66
CA SER A 141 0.08 -14.09 -14.76
C SER A 141 0.76 -12.91 -15.48
N PRO A 142 1.97 -13.09 -16.04
CA PRO A 142 2.73 -11.99 -16.65
C PRO A 142 1.96 -11.22 -17.73
N ALA A 143 1.22 -11.93 -18.60
CA ALA A 143 0.38 -11.32 -19.63
C ALA A 143 -0.77 -10.49 -19.02
N ARG A 144 -1.40 -10.99 -17.95
CA ARG A 144 -2.48 -10.27 -17.27
C ARG A 144 -1.99 -9.04 -16.51
N LEU A 145 -0.80 -9.10 -15.92
CA LEU A 145 -0.13 -7.92 -15.34
C LEU A 145 0.18 -6.88 -16.42
N GLU A 146 0.75 -7.28 -17.56
CA GLU A 146 1.05 -6.36 -18.65
C GLU A 146 -0.20 -5.68 -19.22
N GLU A 147 -1.26 -6.44 -19.47
CA GLU A 147 -2.55 -5.91 -19.91
C GLU A 147 -3.11 -4.87 -18.92
N VAL A 148 -3.10 -5.17 -17.62
CA VAL A 148 -3.64 -4.28 -16.58
C VAL A 148 -2.79 -3.02 -16.39
N VAL A 149 -1.45 -3.14 -16.39
CA VAL A 149 -0.52 -1.99 -16.32
C VAL A 149 -0.75 -1.05 -17.51
N ARG A 150 -0.75 -1.58 -18.74
CA ARG A 150 -0.99 -0.78 -19.96
C ARG A 150 -2.38 -0.14 -19.94
N ASN A 151 -3.41 -0.87 -19.49
CA ASN A 151 -4.77 -0.34 -19.37
C ASN A 151 -4.89 0.78 -18.32
N MET A 152 -4.20 0.70 -17.17
CA MET A 152 -4.24 1.79 -16.18
C MET A 152 -3.51 3.05 -16.70
N ILE A 153 -2.35 2.89 -17.34
CA ILE A 153 -1.62 4.02 -17.94
C ILE A 153 -2.46 4.68 -19.03
N ASN A 154 -3.06 3.90 -19.93
CA ASN A 154 -3.91 4.43 -21.00
C ASN A 154 -5.18 5.14 -20.47
N LYS A 155 -5.80 4.64 -19.39
CA LYS A 155 -6.94 5.32 -18.75
C LYS A 155 -6.58 6.69 -18.19
N ASN A 156 -5.44 6.81 -17.49
CA ASN A 156 -4.98 8.09 -16.96
C ASN A 156 -4.58 9.07 -18.08
N PHE A 157 -4.03 8.56 -19.19
CA PHE A 157 -3.76 9.36 -20.40
C PHE A 157 -5.04 9.88 -21.06
N ILE A 158 -6.08 9.04 -21.21
CA ILE A 158 -7.35 9.41 -21.84
C ILE A 158 -8.21 10.36 -20.97
N ASP A 159 -8.17 10.24 -19.63
CA ASP A 159 -8.78 11.23 -18.70
C ASP A 159 -7.92 12.49 -18.53
N GLY A 160 -6.88 12.68 -19.36
CA GLY A 160 -6.03 13.86 -19.38
C GLY A 160 -5.21 14.10 -18.10
N GLN A 161 -5.00 13.07 -17.26
CA GLN A 161 -4.34 13.25 -15.95
C GLN A 161 -2.85 13.57 -16.06
N LEU A 162 -2.27 13.53 -17.26
CA LEU A 162 -0.84 13.76 -17.50
C LEU A 162 -0.55 15.05 -18.28
N ASP A 163 -1.57 15.79 -18.72
CA ASP A 163 -1.45 16.96 -19.60
C ASP A 163 -0.57 18.09 -19.05
N GLU A 164 -0.44 18.16 -17.72
CA GLU A 164 0.29 19.21 -16.98
C GLU A 164 1.70 18.76 -16.55
N CYS A 165 2.17 17.59 -17.01
CA CYS A 165 3.52 17.08 -16.72
C CYS A 165 4.27 16.60 -17.98
N GLU A 166 5.61 16.72 -17.97
CA GLU A 166 6.47 16.41 -19.12
C GLU A 166 6.73 14.89 -19.31
N LEU A 167 5.69 14.06 -19.22
CA LEU A 167 5.77 12.62 -19.53
C LEU A 167 5.47 12.35 -21.00
N THR A 168 6.49 11.96 -21.75
CA THR A 168 6.35 11.62 -23.18
C THR A 168 5.75 10.21 -23.35
N LEU A 169 5.18 9.91 -24.53
CA LEU A 169 4.72 8.54 -24.84
C LEU A 169 5.85 7.49 -24.72
N LYS A 170 7.11 7.89 -24.94
CA LYS A 170 8.30 7.06 -24.72
C LYS A 170 8.54 6.77 -23.23
N ASP A 171 8.31 7.77 -22.37
CA ASP A 171 8.35 7.58 -20.92
C ASP A 171 7.21 6.66 -20.48
N LEU A 172 5.98 6.84 -20.97
CA LEU A 172 4.85 5.96 -20.62
C LEU A 172 5.12 4.49 -20.96
N HIS A 173 5.73 4.21 -22.12
CA HIS A 173 6.14 2.85 -22.47
C HIS A 173 7.25 2.31 -21.55
N THR A 174 8.23 3.15 -21.19
CA THR A 174 9.34 2.80 -20.30
C THR A 174 8.84 2.55 -18.86
N ILE A 175 7.88 3.34 -18.39
CA ILE A 175 7.18 3.19 -17.11
C ILE A 175 6.38 1.88 -17.11
N ALA A 176 5.58 1.61 -18.16
CA ALA A 176 4.82 0.37 -18.28
C ALA A 176 5.72 -0.87 -18.16
N ASN A 177 6.79 -0.94 -18.97
CA ASN A 177 7.72 -2.07 -18.97
C ASN A 177 8.41 -2.22 -17.59
N SER A 178 8.72 -1.09 -16.93
CA SER A 178 9.34 -1.09 -15.60
C SER A 178 8.38 -1.58 -14.51
N PHE A 179 7.12 -1.14 -14.53
CA PHE A 179 6.08 -1.59 -13.61
C PHE A 179 5.80 -3.08 -13.77
N VAL A 180 5.62 -3.57 -15.01
CA VAL A 180 5.43 -5.01 -15.27
C VAL A 180 6.58 -5.83 -14.69
N ARG A 181 7.83 -5.45 -14.94
CA ARG A 181 9.02 -6.15 -14.40
C ARG A 181 9.05 -6.16 -12.87
N ILE A 182 8.70 -5.06 -12.21
CA ILE A 182 8.66 -4.95 -10.75
C ILE A 182 7.54 -5.82 -10.17
N LEU A 183 6.33 -5.74 -10.73
CA LEU A 183 5.15 -6.50 -10.30
C LEU A 183 5.35 -8.01 -10.53
N MET A 184 5.98 -8.40 -11.63
CA MET A 184 6.42 -9.79 -11.84
C MET A 184 7.38 -10.24 -10.74
N GLY A 185 8.37 -9.42 -10.39
CA GLY A 185 9.30 -9.72 -9.29
C GLY A 185 8.62 -9.86 -7.93
N ILE A 186 7.64 -9.01 -7.61
CA ILE A 186 6.86 -9.04 -6.37
C ILE A 186 5.97 -10.30 -6.29
N TYR A 187 5.33 -10.69 -7.40
CA TYR A 187 4.33 -11.78 -7.40
C TYR A 187 4.88 -13.15 -7.85
N HIS A 188 6.13 -13.25 -8.32
CA HIS A 188 6.70 -14.50 -8.90
C HIS A 188 8.15 -14.81 -8.46
N GLN A 189 8.58 -14.39 -7.25
CA GLN A 189 9.82 -14.88 -6.64
C GLN A 189 9.54 -15.57 -5.30
N ARG A 190 10.12 -16.73 -4.97
CA ARG A 190 11.08 -17.58 -5.71
C ARG A 190 10.50 -18.98 -5.92
N ILE A 191 11.03 -19.70 -6.92
CA ILE A 191 10.96 -21.17 -6.93
C ILE A 191 11.95 -21.67 -5.87
N GLU A 192 11.50 -22.50 -4.94
CA GLU A 192 12.41 -23.31 -4.12
C GLU A 192 13.06 -24.37 -5.00
N TYR A 193 14.38 -24.47 -4.96
CA TYR A 193 15.05 -25.65 -5.50
C TYR A 193 14.66 -26.85 -4.63
N PRO A 194 14.28 -28.00 -5.21
CA PRO A 194 14.03 -29.20 -4.42
C PRO A 194 15.29 -29.55 -3.61
N PRO A 195 15.14 -30.03 -2.36
CA PRO A 195 16.29 -30.42 -1.56
C PRO A 195 17.06 -31.52 -2.27
N ASP A 196 18.39 -31.41 -2.28
CA ASP A 196 19.26 -32.37 -2.93
C ASP A 196 19.08 -33.76 -2.28
N GLU A 197 18.80 -34.79 -3.09
CA GLU A 197 18.49 -36.15 -2.61
C GLU A 197 19.68 -36.78 -1.85
N SER A 198 20.87 -36.18 -1.96
CA SER A 198 22.09 -36.55 -1.23
C SER A 198 21.95 -36.54 0.30
N GLU A 199 21.03 -35.76 0.89
CA GLU A 199 20.81 -35.74 2.34
C GLU A 199 19.94 -36.90 2.88
N LYS A 200 19.10 -37.54 2.05
CA LYS A 200 18.18 -38.59 2.54
C LYS A 200 18.88 -39.89 2.96
N ASN A 201 20.09 -40.16 2.44
CA ASN A 201 20.85 -41.36 2.76
C ASN A 201 21.73 -41.26 4.03
N ARG A 202 21.42 -40.34 4.96
CA ARG A 202 22.13 -40.19 6.25
C ARG A 202 21.24 -40.26 7.49
N LYS A 203 20.36 -41.26 7.59
CA LYS A 203 19.74 -41.72 8.87
C LYS A 203 18.96 -43.04 8.75
N SER A 204 19.66 -44.16 8.60
CA SER A 204 19.06 -45.50 8.79
C SER A 204 20.10 -46.61 9.03
N GLU A 205 20.90 -46.49 10.11
CA GLU A 205 21.58 -47.65 10.71
C GLU A 205 20.83 -48.03 12.01
N PRO A 206 20.63 -49.33 12.30
CA PRO A 206 19.88 -49.77 13.47
C PRO A 206 20.77 -49.92 14.71
N GLU A 207 20.37 -49.34 15.84
CA GLU A 207 21.04 -49.58 17.12
C GLU A 207 20.74 -51.00 17.65
N GLY A 208 21.80 -51.74 17.98
CA GLY A 208 21.72 -53.08 18.58
C GLY A 208 21.51 -53.03 20.10
N ASN A 209 20.64 -53.92 20.60
CA ASN A 209 20.27 -54.01 22.03
C ASN A 209 21.43 -54.54 22.92
N GLY A 210 21.53 -54.07 24.19
CA GLY A 210 22.70 -54.32 25.05
C GLY A 210 22.55 -54.05 26.58
N ASP A 211 21.41 -54.37 27.17
CA ASP A 211 21.16 -54.65 28.61
C ASP A 211 21.94 -53.96 29.79
N LYS A 212 21.18 -53.12 30.53
CA LYS A 212 20.87 -53.21 31.99
C LYS A 212 21.90 -52.89 33.12
N TYR A 213 21.38 -52.10 34.09
CA TYR A 213 21.56 -52.13 35.56
C TYR A 213 22.91 -51.76 36.24
N LEU A 214 22.93 -50.62 36.96
CA LEU A 214 22.76 -50.58 38.43
C LEU A 214 22.44 -49.16 38.94
N GLN A 215 22.00 -49.02 40.21
CA GLN A 215 21.79 -47.74 40.92
C GLN A 215 22.84 -47.53 42.01
N SER A 216 23.25 -46.27 42.29
CA SER A 216 23.65 -45.82 43.63
C SER A 216 23.79 -44.28 43.74
N LYS A 217 23.77 -43.78 44.99
CA LYS A 217 23.90 -42.40 45.50
C LYS A 217 24.27 -42.49 47.00
N PRO A 218 24.75 -41.43 47.69
CA PRO A 218 25.47 -40.22 47.27
C PRO A 218 26.73 -39.98 48.17
N ILE A 219 27.00 -38.73 48.62
CA ILE A 219 28.04 -38.24 49.57
C ILE A 219 29.41 -37.93 48.92
N GLY A 220 30.09 -36.78 49.17
CA GLY A 220 29.66 -35.54 49.85
C GLY A 220 30.78 -34.55 50.26
N GLN A 221 30.41 -33.26 50.39
CA GLN A 221 31.08 -32.13 51.08
C GLN A 221 32.39 -31.47 50.58
N GLY A 222 32.45 -30.13 50.77
CA GLY A 222 33.65 -29.27 50.78
C GLY A 222 33.96 -28.49 49.49
N SER A 223 34.26 -27.17 49.48
CA SER A 223 34.12 -26.12 50.51
C SER A 223 34.06 -24.73 49.83
N LEU A 224 33.67 -23.69 50.57
CA LEU A 224 33.55 -22.29 50.10
C LEU A 224 34.92 -21.58 50.02
N HIS A 225 35.15 -20.78 48.97
CA HIS A 225 35.76 -19.45 49.09
C HIS A 225 35.53 -18.56 47.85
N GLU A 226 35.10 -17.33 48.11
CA GLU A 226 35.24 -16.16 47.21
C GLU A 226 36.41 -15.32 47.75
N PRO A 227 37.10 -14.46 46.96
CA PRO A 227 36.56 -13.11 46.78
C PRO A 227 36.91 -12.38 45.46
N SER A 228 36.15 -11.30 45.24
CA SER A 228 36.28 -10.20 44.27
C SER A 228 37.70 -9.78 43.77
N LYS A 229 37.77 -9.36 42.50
CA LYS A 229 38.25 -8.01 42.07
C LYS A 229 38.04 -7.76 40.57
N GLU A 230 37.80 -6.50 40.20
CA GLU A 230 37.77 -6.01 38.81
C GLU A 230 39.19 -5.57 38.31
N PRO A 231 39.38 -4.84 37.19
CA PRO A 231 39.97 -5.44 35.99
C PRO A 231 41.23 -4.68 35.49
N PRO A 232 41.77 -5.07 34.33
CA PRO A 232 42.60 -4.15 33.53
C PRO A 232 42.06 -3.94 32.11
N THR A 233 41.75 -2.68 31.79
CA THR A 233 41.61 -2.21 30.40
C THR A 233 42.93 -2.33 29.64
N ASN A 234 42.90 -2.54 28.32
CA ASN A 234 44.07 -2.30 27.48
C ASN A 234 43.70 -1.52 26.21
N ILE A 235 44.20 -0.29 26.10
CA ILE A 235 44.02 0.62 24.95
C ILE A 235 45.41 0.94 24.40
N ARG A 236 45.62 0.74 23.09
CA ARG A 236 46.75 1.36 22.39
C ARG A 236 46.29 2.04 21.10
N ARG A 237 46.38 3.37 21.12
CA ARG A 237 46.45 4.21 19.90
C ARG A 237 47.82 4.03 19.23
N LEU A 238 47.88 4.28 17.93
CA LEU A 238 49.12 4.61 17.22
C LEU A 238 48.89 5.83 16.31
N GLY A 239 49.99 6.52 16.01
CA GLY A 239 50.14 7.77 15.27
C GLY A 239 51.48 8.42 15.70
N PRO A 240 51.80 9.68 15.32
CA PRO A 240 51.14 10.58 14.36
C PRO A 240 51.42 10.19 12.87
N HIS A 241 51.80 11.01 11.87
CA HIS A 241 52.26 12.41 11.77
C HIS A 241 51.93 13.06 10.40
N ARG A 242 52.31 14.33 10.26
CA ARG A 242 52.22 15.24 9.09
C ARG A 242 53.62 15.44 8.43
N PRO A 243 53.81 16.16 7.30
CA PRO A 243 53.36 17.54 7.04
C PRO A 243 51.89 17.72 6.62
#